data_AF-A0A7H9BN92-F1
#
_entry.id   AF-A0A7H9BN92-F1
#
_cell.length_a   1.000
_cell.length_b   1.000
_cell.length_c   1.000
_cell.angle_alpha   90.00
_cell.angle_beta   90.00
_cell.angle_gamma   90.00
#
_symmetry.space_group_name_H-M   'P 1'
#
loop_
_entity.id
_entity.type
_entity.pdbx_description
1 polymer ?
#
loop_
_entity_poly.entity_id
_entity_poly.type
_entity_poly.pdbx_seq_one_letter_code
_entity_poly.pdbx_strand_id
1 'polypeptide(L)'
;MKKELDELLCQRYPLIFADRRRSIKESCMGWGFSCGDGWFDLIDTLCERLQFWTDRNGAPQVVAQQVKEKFGTLCFYPREANQTQRGMIYMAEALSARICDQCGRPGQTLVHEHWHMTRCAEHAPVGAITQAAFIAQRKVPGIAP
;
A
#
# COMPACT_ATOMS: atom_id res chain seq x y z
N MET A 1 1.49 9.24 -3.66
CA MET A 1 0.99 10.02 -2.51
C MET A 1 1.53 11.43 -2.66
N LYS A 2 0.82 12.45 -2.19
CA LYS A 2 1.29 13.83 -2.15
C LYS A 2 2.62 13.95 -1.40
N LYS A 3 3.45 14.89 -1.84
CA LYS A 3 4.81 15.06 -1.34
C LYS A 3 4.83 15.40 0.15
N GLU A 4 3.88 16.18 0.64
CA GLU A 4 3.80 16.60 2.04
C GLU A 4 3.50 15.43 2.97
N LEU A 5 2.63 14.51 2.52
CA LEU A 5 2.29 13.29 3.25
C LEU A 5 3.45 12.27 3.24
N ASP A 6 4.10 12.11 2.08
CA ASP A 6 5.32 11.31 1.94
C ASP A 6 6.40 11.79 2.92
N GLU A 7 6.69 13.11 2.91
CA GLU A 7 7.68 13.72 3.79
C GLU A 7 7.31 13.56 5.27
N LEU A 8 6.02 13.69 5.61
CA LEU A 8 5.54 13.51 6.97
C LEU A 8 5.77 12.07 7.48
N LEU A 9 5.47 11.04 6.68
CA LEU A 9 5.77 9.65 7.04
C LEU A 9 7.27 9.43 7.24
N CYS A 10 8.09 9.97 6.34
CA CYS A 10 9.55 9.85 6.45
C CYS A 10 10.13 10.57 7.67
N GLN A 11 9.54 11.70 8.07
CA GLN A 11 9.92 12.42 9.29
C GLN A 11 9.49 11.68 10.56
N ARG A 12 8.30 11.08 10.57
CA ARG A 12 7.77 10.31 11.72
C ARG A 12 8.52 8.99 11.93
N TYR A 13 8.89 8.31 10.84
CA TYR A 13 9.50 6.98 10.89
C TYR A 13 10.83 6.93 10.11
N PRO A 14 11.85 7.71 10.54
CA PRO A 14 13.10 7.86 9.79
C PRO A 14 13.89 6.55 9.68
N LEU A 15 13.75 5.64 10.65
CA LEU A 15 14.41 4.32 10.59
C LEU A 15 13.71 3.36 9.62
N ILE A 16 12.39 3.42 9.53
CA ILE A 16 11.61 2.64 8.56
C ILE A 16 11.89 3.12 7.14
N PHE A 17 11.95 4.44 6.94
CA PHE A 17 12.19 5.05 5.63
C PHE A 17 13.64 5.54 5.45
N ALA A 18 14.61 4.84 6.05
CA ALA A 18 16.02 5.21 6.02
C ALA A 18 16.58 5.39 4.60
N ASP A 19 16.03 4.65 3.63
CA ASP A 19 16.49 4.69 2.24
C ASP A 19 15.75 5.74 1.37
N ARG A 20 14.87 6.58 1.95
CA ARG A 20 14.04 7.56 1.22
C ARG A 20 14.84 8.51 0.32
N ARG A 21 16.05 8.87 0.75
CA ARG A 21 16.93 9.83 0.05
C ARG A 21 17.97 9.16 -0.85
N ARG A 22 18.00 7.82 -0.91
CA ARG A 22 18.90 7.11 -1.82
C ARG A 22 18.47 7.34 -3.27
N SER A 23 19.42 7.21 -4.19
CA SER A 23 19.10 7.33 -5.61
C SER A 23 18.19 6.17 -6.04
N ILE A 24 17.39 6.39 -7.08
CA ILE A 24 16.53 5.35 -7.68
C ILE A 24 17.30 4.13 -8.21
N LYS A 25 18.62 4.24 -8.38
CA LYS A 25 19.51 3.14 -8.78
C LYS A 25 19.88 2.23 -7.60
N GLU A 26 19.77 2.72 -6.38
CA GLU A 26 20.17 2.03 -5.15
C GLU A 26 18.97 1.52 -4.35
N SER A 27 17.84 2.22 -4.40
CA SER A 27 16.62 1.82 -3.69
C SER A 27 15.36 2.30 -4.40
N CYS A 28 14.32 1.46 -4.41
CA CYS A 28 13.01 1.86 -4.90
C CYS A 28 12.37 2.95 -4.04
N MET A 29 12.80 3.14 -2.80
CA MET A 29 12.34 4.26 -1.96
C MET A 29 12.78 5.63 -2.48
N GLY A 30 13.76 5.70 -3.39
CA GLY A 30 14.11 6.94 -4.08
C GLY A 30 12.95 7.53 -4.91
N TRP A 31 12.01 6.69 -5.36
CA TRP A 31 10.78 7.11 -6.04
C TRP A 31 9.72 7.69 -5.10
N GLY A 32 9.86 7.51 -3.78
CA GLY A 32 8.81 7.80 -2.80
C GLY A 32 7.68 6.78 -2.79
N PHE A 33 6.53 7.17 -2.22
CA PHE A 33 5.37 6.30 -2.10
C PHE A 33 4.53 6.28 -3.38
N SER A 34 4.51 5.12 -4.06
CA SER A 34 3.73 4.90 -5.28
C SER A 34 2.32 4.35 -4.98
N CYS A 35 1.60 4.98 -4.04
CA CYS A 35 0.21 4.67 -3.68
C CYS A 35 -0.59 5.95 -3.41
N GLY A 36 -1.92 5.87 -3.28
CA GLY A 36 -2.76 7.04 -3.09
C GLY A 36 -2.76 7.62 -1.66
N ASP A 37 -3.18 8.88 -1.53
CA ASP A 37 -3.18 9.65 -0.27
C ASP A 37 -4.12 9.08 0.81
N GLY A 38 -5.22 8.46 0.39
CA GLY A 38 -6.20 7.85 1.28
C GLY A 38 -5.68 6.66 2.07
N TRP A 39 -4.50 6.14 1.74
CA TRP A 39 -3.82 5.13 2.55
C TRP A 39 -2.80 5.71 3.53
N PHE A 40 -2.67 7.03 3.64
CA PHE A 40 -1.75 7.67 4.58
C PHE A 40 -1.95 7.17 6.01
N ASP A 41 -3.16 7.26 6.56
CA ASP A 41 -3.41 6.86 7.96
C ASP A 41 -3.19 5.36 8.20
N LEU A 42 -3.46 4.53 7.18
CA LEU A 42 -3.19 3.10 7.22
C LEU A 42 -1.68 2.81 7.29
N ILE A 43 -0.89 3.51 6.47
CA ILE A 43 0.57 3.38 6.45
C ILE A 43 1.19 3.95 7.74
N ASP A 44 0.71 5.11 8.21
CA ASP A 44 1.14 5.74 9.46
C ASP A 44 0.92 4.80 10.66
N THR A 45 -0.29 4.24 10.77
CA THR A 45 -0.64 3.27 11.81
C THR A 45 0.21 2.00 11.72
N LEU A 46 0.42 1.47 10.50
CA LEU A 46 1.30 0.32 10.29
C LEU A 46 2.71 0.63 10.78
N CYS A 47 3.30 1.75 10.36
CA CYS A 47 4.66 2.14 10.72
C CYS A 47 4.83 2.32 12.23
N GLU A 48 3.85 2.96 12.90
CA GLU A 48 3.88 3.12 14.35
C GLU A 48 3.86 1.77 15.07
N ARG A 49 2.99 0.83 14.66
CA ARG A 49 2.96 -0.53 15.23
C ARG A 49 4.24 -1.32 14.96
N LEU A 50 4.82 -1.19 13.76
CA LEU A 50 6.08 -1.84 13.41
C LEU A 50 7.24 -1.34 14.28
N GLN A 51 7.37 -0.01 14.44
CA GLN A 51 8.40 0.59 15.27
C GLN A 51 8.20 0.25 16.76
N PHE A 52 6.95 0.29 17.25
CA PHE A 52 6.63 -0.15 18.61
C PHE A 52 7.11 -1.59 18.88
N TRP A 53 6.95 -2.50 17.92
CA TRP A 53 7.42 -3.88 18.07
C TRP A 53 8.94 -4.02 18.05
N THR A 54 9.62 -3.21 17.25
CA THR A 54 11.09 -3.11 17.31
C THR A 54 11.53 -2.63 18.70
N ASP A 55 10.96 -1.53 19.18
CA ASP A 55 11.42 -0.87 20.40
C ASP A 55 11.07 -1.63 21.68
N ARG A 56 9.91 -2.33 21.70
CA ARG A 56 9.34 -2.91 22.93
C ARG A 56 9.35 -4.44 22.98
N ASN A 57 9.50 -5.11 21.84
CA ASN A 57 9.33 -6.57 21.75
C ASN A 57 10.54 -7.28 21.12
N GLY A 58 11.67 -6.58 20.96
CA GLY A 58 12.91 -7.16 20.42
C GLY A 58 12.80 -7.61 18.97
N ALA A 59 11.81 -7.09 18.22
CA ALA A 59 11.70 -7.35 16.79
C ALA A 59 12.83 -6.62 16.02
N PRO A 60 13.25 -7.11 14.84
CA PRO A 60 14.25 -6.41 14.04
C PRO A 60 13.73 -5.01 13.62
N GLN A 61 14.65 -4.08 13.37
CA GLN A 61 14.30 -2.78 12.78
C GLN A 61 13.82 -3.00 11.35
N VAL A 62 12.55 -2.67 11.09
CA VAL A 62 12.03 -2.68 9.72
C VAL A 62 12.67 -1.52 8.95
N VAL A 63 13.11 -1.81 7.73
CA VAL A 63 13.49 -0.80 6.72
C VAL A 63 12.70 -1.11 5.46
N ALA A 64 11.87 -0.17 5.00
CA ALA A 64 11.08 -0.31 3.78
C ALA A 64 12.00 -0.25 2.55
N GLN A 65 11.88 -1.26 1.69
CA GLN A 65 12.51 -1.28 0.37
C GLN A 65 11.62 -0.66 -0.70
N GLN A 66 10.30 -0.79 -0.54
CA GLN A 66 9.31 -0.20 -1.43
C GLN A 66 7.94 -0.14 -0.74
N VAL A 67 7.19 0.94 -0.97
CA VAL A 67 5.78 1.07 -0.59
C VAL A 67 4.99 1.54 -1.79
N LYS A 68 4.09 0.70 -2.31
CA LYS A 68 3.37 0.98 -3.55
C LYS A 68 1.96 0.41 -3.55
N GLU A 69 1.16 0.84 -4.51
CA GLU A 69 -0.04 0.12 -4.94
C GLU A 69 0.34 -0.98 -5.93
N LYS A 70 -0.31 -2.14 -5.81
CA LYS A 70 -0.31 -3.21 -6.79
C LYS A 70 -1.65 -3.93 -6.76
N PHE A 71 -2.28 -4.07 -7.93
CA PHE A 71 -3.57 -4.73 -8.11
C PHE A 71 -4.71 -4.20 -7.20
N GLY A 72 -4.71 -2.89 -6.94
CA GLY A 72 -5.65 -2.18 -6.10
C GLY A 72 -5.37 -2.30 -4.60
N THR A 73 -4.22 -2.83 -4.21
CA THR A 73 -3.85 -3.04 -2.79
C THR A 73 -2.48 -2.44 -2.48
N LEU A 74 -2.28 -2.06 -1.23
CA LEU A 74 -0.98 -1.70 -0.68
C LEU A 74 -0.05 -2.91 -0.77
N CYS A 75 1.21 -2.65 -1.12
CA CYS A 75 2.32 -3.58 -1.00
C CYS A 75 3.43 -2.87 -0.22
N PHE A 76 3.76 -3.41 0.95
CA PHE A 76 4.84 -2.91 1.81
C PHE A 76 5.95 -3.96 1.84
N TYR A 77 7.08 -3.66 1.22
CA TYR A 77 8.22 -4.57 1.16
C TYR A 77 9.24 -4.22 2.25
N PRO A 78 9.32 -4.97 3.36
CA PRO A 78 10.37 -4.78 4.35
C PRO A 78 11.64 -5.52 3.91
N ARG A 79 12.81 -4.94 4.21
CA ARG A 79 14.10 -5.66 4.13
C ARG A 79 14.13 -6.82 5.12
N GLU A 80 13.76 -6.52 6.36
CA GLU A 80 13.69 -7.47 7.47
C GLU A 80 12.42 -7.23 8.28
N ALA A 81 11.80 -8.32 8.72
CA ALA A 81 10.63 -8.32 9.59
C ALA A 81 10.46 -9.72 10.19
N ASN A 82 10.15 -9.79 11.50
CA ASN A 82 9.78 -11.06 12.14
C ASN A 82 8.33 -11.47 11.78
N GLN A 83 7.89 -12.62 12.28
CA GLN A 83 6.55 -13.16 11.97
C GLN A 83 5.42 -12.19 12.37
N THR A 84 5.51 -11.56 13.54
CA THR A 84 4.48 -10.63 14.00
C THR A 84 4.41 -9.37 13.14
N GLN A 85 5.57 -8.77 12.82
CA GLN A 85 5.64 -7.61 11.92
C GLN A 85 5.12 -7.95 10.53
N ARG A 86 5.42 -9.15 10.01
CA ARG A 86 4.85 -9.63 8.74
C ARG A 86 3.33 -9.78 8.81
N GLY A 87 2.79 -10.25 9.93
CA GLY A 87 1.35 -10.30 10.16
C GLY A 87 0.69 -8.93 10.14
N MET A 88 1.33 -7.91 10.71
CA MET A 88 0.85 -6.52 10.65
C MET A 88 0.84 -5.98 9.23
N ILE A 89 1.92 -6.21 8.49
CA ILE A 89 2.03 -5.83 7.08
C ILE A 89 0.91 -6.50 6.28
N TYR A 90 0.75 -7.82 6.41
CA TYR A 90 -0.31 -8.56 5.73
C TYR A 90 -1.71 -8.02 6.05
N MET A 91 -1.99 -7.71 7.32
CA MET A 91 -3.25 -7.11 7.72
C MET A 91 -3.47 -5.74 7.04
N ALA A 92 -2.46 -4.87 7.03
CA ALA A 92 -2.55 -3.57 6.37
C ALA A 92 -2.76 -3.69 4.86
N GLU A 93 -2.04 -4.59 4.19
CA GLU A 93 -2.23 -4.89 2.77
C GLU A 93 -3.66 -5.38 2.49
N ALA A 94 -4.19 -6.29 3.32
CA ALA A 94 -5.57 -6.76 3.19
C ALA A 94 -6.61 -5.65 3.43
N LEU A 95 -6.40 -4.79 4.44
CA LEU A 95 -7.28 -3.67 4.74
C LEU A 95 -7.31 -2.62 3.63
N SER A 96 -6.18 -2.42 2.95
CA SER A 96 -6.09 -1.46 1.84
C SER A 96 -7.07 -1.76 0.70
N ALA A 97 -7.46 -3.04 0.51
CA ALA A 97 -8.48 -3.46 -0.46
C ALA A 97 -9.91 -2.98 -0.14
N ARG A 98 -10.09 -2.41 1.06
CA ARG A 98 -11.37 -1.92 1.59
C ARG A 98 -11.37 -0.44 1.93
N ILE A 99 -10.24 0.25 1.68
CA ILE A 99 -10.05 1.66 1.98
C ILE A 99 -9.77 2.38 0.67
N CYS A 100 -10.55 3.41 0.35
CA CYS A 100 -10.34 4.21 -0.85
C CYS A 100 -8.94 4.84 -0.81
N ASP A 101 -8.09 4.53 -1.79
CA ASP A 101 -6.72 5.06 -1.80
C ASP A 101 -6.65 6.58 -2.06
N GLN A 102 -7.76 7.25 -2.41
CA GLN A 102 -7.77 8.68 -2.68
C GLN A 102 -8.13 9.48 -1.42
N CYS A 103 -9.03 8.95 -0.58
CA CYS A 103 -9.58 9.71 0.55
C CYS A 103 -9.76 8.95 1.87
N GLY A 104 -9.39 7.67 1.94
CA GLY A 104 -9.40 6.89 3.19
C GLY A 104 -10.78 6.42 3.66
N ARG A 105 -11.87 6.84 3.01
CA ARG A 105 -13.21 6.31 3.29
C ARG A 105 -13.35 4.84 2.87
N PRO A 106 -14.34 4.09 3.42
CA PRO A 106 -14.64 2.75 2.96
C PRO A 106 -14.79 2.67 1.43
N GLY A 107 -14.15 1.66 0.85
CA GLY A 107 -14.14 1.42 -0.59
C GLY A 107 -14.08 -0.06 -0.91
N GLN A 108 -13.92 -0.37 -2.19
CA GLN A 108 -13.73 -1.72 -2.68
C GLN A 108 -12.79 -1.74 -3.88
N THR A 109 -12.13 -2.88 -4.12
CA THR A 109 -11.30 -3.07 -5.30
C THR A 109 -12.15 -3.13 -6.57
N LEU A 110 -11.91 -2.17 -7.45
CA LEU A 110 -12.49 -2.01 -8.77
C LEU A 110 -11.44 -2.28 -9.85
N VAL A 111 -11.93 -2.52 -11.05
CA VAL A 111 -11.15 -2.62 -12.28
C VAL A 111 -11.76 -1.70 -13.31
N HIS A 112 -10.92 -0.85 -13.91
CA HIS A 112 -11.27 0.01 -15.03
C HIS A 112 -10.18 -0.14 -16.09
N GLU A 113 -10.54 -0.57 -17.30
CA GLU A 113 -9.58 -0.78 -18.40
C GLU A 113 -8.37 -1.66 -18.00
N HIS A 114 -8.62 -2.77 -17.29
CA HIS A 114 -7.60 -3.68 -16.75
C HIS A 114 -6.71 -3.10 -15.64
N TRP A 115 -6.89 -1.83 -15.27
CA TRP A 115 -6.22 -1.22 -14.12
C TRP A 115 -7.03 -1.44 -12.85
N HIS A 116 -6.38 -1.96 -11.82
CA HIS A 116 -7.01 -2.26 -10.52
C HIS A 116 -6.79 -1.13 -9.53
N MET A 117 -7.77 -0.90 -8.66
CA MET A 117 -7.77 0.25 -7.76
C MET A 117 -8.79 0.07 -6.63
N THR A 118 -8.50 0.49 -5.41
CA THR A 118 -9.52 0.52 -4.35
C THR A 118 -10.12 1.91 -4.22
N ARG A 119 -11.43 2.05 -4.47
CA ARG A 119 -12.14 3.34 -4.49
C ARG A 119 -13.46 3.28 -3.73
N CYS A 120 -13.86 4.41 -3.16
CA CYS A 120 -15.24 4.66 -2.72
C CYS A 120 -16.10 5.07 -3.93
N ALA A 121 -17.42 5.14 -3.76
CA ALA A 121 -18.35 5.48 -4.85
C ALA A 121 -18.02 6.82 -5.54
N GLU A 122 -17.64 7.85 -4.78
CA GLU A 122 -17.31 9.18 -5.32
C GLU A 122 -16.01 9.21 -6.14
N HIS A 123 -15.06 8.33 -5.83
CA HIS A 123 -13.77 8.25 -6.53
C HIS A 123 -13.69 7.06 -7.50
N ALA A 124 -14.80 6.34 -7.70
CA ALA A 124 -14.86 5.25 -8.66
C ALA A 124 -14.90 5.84 -10.08
N PRO A 125 -14.01 5.41 -11.01
CA PRO A 125 -14.13 5.80 -12.40
C PRO A 125 -15.46 5.34 -12.99
N VAL A 126 -16.02 6.14 -13.89
CA VAL A 126 -17.24 5.78 -14.62
C VAL A 126 -16.97 4.50 -15.42
N GLY A 127 -17.85 3.50 -15.28
CA GLY A 127 -17.71 2.20 -15.95
C GLY A 127 -16.73 1.24 -15.28
N ALA A 128 -16.16 1.58 -14.12
CA ALA A 128 -15.41 0.62 -13.33
C ALA A 128 -16.31 -0.52 -12.83
N ILE A 129 -15.81 -1.75 -12.90
CA ILE A 129 -16.49 -2.94 -12.39
C ILE A 129 -15.76 -3.48 -11.15
N THR A 130 -16.39 -4.36 -10.38
CA THR A 130 -15.70 -4.99 -9.25
C THR A 130 -14.64 -5.98 -9.74
N GLN A 131 -13.60 -6.19 -8.93
CA GLN A 131 -12.58 -7.21 -9.24
C GLN A 131 -13.19 -8.60 -9.44
N ALA A 132 -14.22 -8.96 -8.66
CA ALA A 132 -14.94 -10.22 -8.82
C ALA A 132 -15.64 -10.33 -10.19
N ALA A 133 -16.30 -9.26 -10.64
CA ALA A 133 -16.94 -9.22 -11.96
C ALA A 133 -15.90 -9.36 -13.09
N PHE A 134 -14.76 -8.68 -12.98
CA PHE A 134 -13.66 -8.80 -13.95
C PHE A 134 -13.11 -10.23 -14.03
N ILE A 135 -12.84 -10.87 -12.88
CA ILE A 135 -12.36 -12.26 -12.84
C ILE A 135 -13.40 -13.22 -13.44
N ALA A 136 -14.69 -13.00 -13.21
CA ALA A 136 -15.75 -13.82 -13.79
C ALA A 136 -15.78 -13.74 -15.32
N GLN A 137 -15.56 -12.55 -15.90
CA GLN A 137 -15.51 -12.36 -17.36
C GLN A 137 -14.34 -13.14 -18.00
N ARG A 138 -13.18 -13.19 -17.35
CA ARG A 138 -11.99 -13.91 -17.85
C ARG A 138 -12.11 -15.43 -17.81
N LYS A 139 -13.09 -15.97 -17.08
CA LYS A 139 -13.38 -17.41 -17.07
C LYS A 139 -14.26 -17.84 -18.25
N VAL A 140 -14.71 -16.90 -19.08
CA VAL A 140 -15.46 -17.19 -20.31
C VAL A 140 -14.47 -17.57 -21.42
N PRO A 141 -14.58 -18.76 -22.04
CA PRO A 141 -13.70 -19.16 -23.13
C PRO A 141 -13.73 -18.16 -24.30
N GLY A 142 -12.57 -17.75 -24.79
CA GLY A 142 -12.43 -16.88 -25.97
C GLY A 142 -12.17 -15.39 -25.69
N ILE A 143 -12.22 -14.95 -24.43
CA ILE A 143 -11.75 -13.62 -24.03
C ILE A 143 -10.29 -13.76 -23.57
N ALA A 144 -9.36 -13.20 -24.34
CA ALA A 144 -7.93 -13.27 -24.05
C ALA A 144 -7.60 -12.61 -22.69
N PRO A 145 -6.59 -13.14 -21.96
CA PRO A 145 -6.16 -12.62 -20.67
C PRO A 145 -5.61 -11.19 -20.71
#